data_AF-A0A957Q7I5-F1
#
_entry.id   AF-A0A957Q7I5-F1
#
_cell.length_a   1.000
_cell.length_b   1.000
_cell.length_c   1.000
_cell.angle_alpha   90.00
_cell.angle_beta   90.00
_cell.angle_gamma   90.00
#
_symmetry.space_group_name_H-M   'P 1'
#
loop_
_entity.id
_entity.type
_entity.pdbx_description
1 polymer ?
#
loop_
_entity_poly.entity_id
_entity_poly.type
_entity_poly.pdbx_seq_one_letter_code
_entity_poly.pdbx_strand_id
1 'polypeptide(L)'
;MKAIIPTVIVLLILSGCQALPVAIMDHNPGEQTGDHAAMTERQAEVAEKGATVMPFDLDATTHIFEKTAEGGLQQVIADDPDNSEQIALIRSHLAEEATRFQQGDFHDPAMIHGDDMAGLHALMMGADQIEITYSDLPNGAQILYTTTDAELVDAIHSWFDVQVSDHGQHANGQR
;
A
#
# COMPACT_ATOMS: atom_id res chain seq x y z
N MET A 1 -48.02 32.99 -38.90
CA MET A 1 -49.38 32.43 -38.74
C MET A 1 -49.23 30.96 -38.37
N LYS A 2 -50.00 30.52 -37.36
CA LYS A 2 -50.11 29.13 -36.90
C LYS A 2 -50.69 28.25 -37.99
N ALA A 3 -50.25 27.00 -38.07
CA ALA A 3 -51.02 25.80 -38.43
C ALA A 3 -50.08 24.70 -38.91
N ILE A 4 -50.34 23.39 -38.86
CA ILE A 4 -51.36 22.50 -38.30
C ILE A 4 -50.69 21.12 -38.47
N ILE A 5 -50.73 20.27 -37.45
CA ILE A 5 -50.37 18.84 -37.60
C ILE A 5 -51.62 18.12 -38.12
N PRO A 6 -51.51 17.22 -39.11
CA PRO A 6 -52.43 16.10 -39.22
C PRO A 6 -51.70 14.79 -38.96
N THR A 7 -52.17 14.13 -37.91
CA THR A 7 -52.00 12.72 -37.59
C THR A 7 -52.45 11.86 -38.78
N VAL A 8 -51.60 10.94 -39.23
CA VAL A 8 -52.00 9.77 -40.02
C VAL A 8 -51.66 8.53 -39.20
N ILE A 9 -52.71 7.86 -38.73
CA ILE A 9 -52.68 6.49 -38.23
C ILE A 9 -52.69 5.57 -39.45
N VAL A 10 -51.67 4.73 -39.62
CA VAL A 10 -51.75 3.52 -40.44
C VAL A 10 -51.30 2.33 -39.60
N LEU A 11 -52.17 1.34 -39.63
CA LEU A 11 -52.20 0.10 -38.87
C LEU A 11 -51.30 -0.97 -39.52
N LEU A 12 -50.48 -1.60 -38.69
CA LEU A 12 -49.96 -2.98 -38.70
C LEU A 12 -49.68 -3.69 -40.04
N ILE A 13 -48.40 -4.05 -40.24
CA ILE A 13 -48.04 -5.36 -40.81
C ILE A 13 -46.98 -5.98 -39.90
N LEU A 14 -47.31 -7.14 -39.31
CA LEU A 14 -46.35 -8.03 -38.64
C LEU A 14 -45.37 -8.58 -39.68
N SER A 15 -44.07 -8.41 -39.45
CA SER A 15 -43.06 -9.26 -40.06
C SER A 15 -41.87 -9.36 -39.10
N GLY A 16 -41.70 -10.54 -38.51
CA GLY A 16 -40.56 -10.84 -37.63
C GLY A 16 -39.25 -10.74 -38.39
N CYS A 17 -38.30 -9.99 -37.82
CA CYS A 17 -36.90 -10.05 -38.19
C CYS A 17 -36.15 -10.56 -36.96
N GLN A 18 -35.51 -11.72 -37.12
CA GLN A 18 -34.85 -12.46 -36.06
C GLN A 18 -33.71 -11.64 -35.46
N ALA A 19 -33.61 -11.63 -34.12
CA ALA A 19 -32.46 -11.09 -33.42
C ALA A 19 -31.24 -12.01 -33.66
N LEU A 20 -30.14 -11.44 -34.13
CA LEU A 20 -28.84 -12.11 -34.11
C LEU A 20 -28.28 -12.07 -32.67
N PRO A 21 -27.61 -13.13 -32.20
CA PRO A 21 -26.95 -13.09 -30.91
C PRO A 21 -25.75 -12.12 -30.97
N VAL A 22 -25.74 -11.13 -30.09
CA VAL A 22 -24.50 -10.43 -29.72
C VAL A 22 -23.63 -11.47 -29.02
N ALA A 23 -22.53 -11.84 -29.67
CA ALA A 23 -21.49 -12.63 -29.05
C ALA A 23 -20.97 -11.89 -27.82
N ILE A 24 -21.06 -12.56 -26.66
CA ILE A 24 -20.33 -12.21 -25.46
C ILE A 24 -18.85 -12.35 -25.85
N MET A 25 -18.11 -11.25 -25.93
CA MET A 25 -16.66 -11.32 -26.07
C MET A 25 -16.08 -11.91 -24.78
N ASP A 26 -15.43 -13.06 -24.96
CA ASP A 26 -14.62 -13.78 -23.98
C ASP A 26 -13.74 -12.83 -23.15
N HIS A 27 -13.82 -12.96 -21.82
CA HIS A 27 -12.74 -12.52 -20.95
C HIS A 27 -11.53 -13.44 -21.20
N ASN A 28 -10.40 -12.86 -21.60
CA ASN A 28 -9.11 -13.53 -21.70
C ASN A 28 -8.61 -13.90 -20.28
N PRO A 29 -8.45 -15.19 -19.91
CA PRO A 29 -7.99 -15.58 -18.57
C PRO A 29 -6.46 -15.48 -18.40
N GLY A 30 -5.72 -15.02 -19.40
CA GLY A 30 -4.24 -15.04 -19.42
C GLY A 30 -3.52 -13.84 -18.80
N GLU A 31 -4.21 -12.76 -18.44
CA GLU A 31 -3.58 -11.51 -17.97
C GLU A 31 -3.49 -11.40 -16.44
N GLN A 32 -4.34 -12.11 -15.70
CA GLN A 32 -4.39 -12.06 -14.22
C GLN A 32 -3.39 -13.01 -13.54
N THR A 33 -2.96 -14.08 -14.21
CA THR A 33 -2.08 -15.10 -13.63
C THR A 33 -0.61 -14.66 -13.58
N GLY A 34 -0.19 -13.79 -14.51
CA GLY A 34 1.18 -13.27 -14.58
C GLY A 34 1.50 -12.29 -13.46
N ASP A 35 0.62 -11.31 -13.21
CA ASP A 35 0.79 -10.32 -12.15
C ASP A 35 0.81 -10.97 -10.77
N HIS A 36 -0.07 -11.94 -10.51
CA HIS A 36 -0.12 -12.59 -9.20
C HIS A 36 1.16 -13.40 -8.92
N ALA A 37 1.70 -14.11 -9.91
CA ALA A 37 2.96 -14.83 -9.77
C ALA A 37 4.15 -13.89 -9.53
N ALA A 38 4.22 -12.78 -10.26
CA ALA A 38 5.26 -11.77 -10.08
C ALA A 38 5.17 -11.11 -8.68
N MET A 39 3.97 -10.81 -8.20
CA MET A 39 3.76 -10.29 -6.85
C MET A 39 4.16 -11.30 -5.76
N THR A 40 3.83 -12.58 -5.91
CA THR A 40 4.26 -13.63 -4.97
C THR A 40 5.78 -13.78 -4.95
N GLU A 41 6.45 -13.75 -6.10
CA GLU A 41 7.92 -13.79 -6.18
C GLU A 41 8.54 -12.58 -5.49
N ARG A 42 7.98 -11.38 -5.71
CA ARG A 42 8.40 -10.14 -5.06
C ARG A 42 8.26 -10.22 -3.53
N GLN A 43 7.13 -10.71 -3.03
CA GLN A 43 6.89 -10.85 -1.58
C GLN A 43 7.85 -11.87 -0.94
N ALA A 44 8.18 -12.95 -1.65
CA ALA A 44 9.16 -13.93 -1.17
C ALA A 44 10.57 -13.33 -1.07
N GLU A 45 10.99 -12.53 -2.06
CA GLU A 45 12.27 -11.80 -2.03
C GLU A 45 12.33 -10.81 -0.86
N VAL A 46 11.24 -10.06 -0.64
CA VAL A 46 11.09 -9.13 0.49
C VAL A 46 11.20 -9.85 1.83
N ALA A 47 10.55 -11.01 1.98
CA ALA A 47 10.64 -11.82 3.19
C ALA A 47 12.09 -12.31 3.43
N GLU A 48 12.78 -12.77 2.39
CA GLU A 48 14.18 -13.23 2.49
C GLU A 48 15.13 -12.10 2.90
N LYS A 49 15.04 -10.92 2.25
CA LYS A 49 15.85 -9.75 2.59
C LYS A 49 15.49 -9.21 3.97
N GLY A 50 14.20 -9.16 4.27
CA GLY A 50 13.63 -8.74 5.54
C GLY A 50 14.23 -9.50 6.72
N ALA A 51 14.43 -10.82 6.60
CA ALA A 51 15.04 -11.62 7.66
C ALA A 51 16.49 -11.23 8.03
N THR A 52 17.18 -10.46 7.19
CA THR A 52 18.53 -9.93 7.48
C THR A 52 18.50 -8.54 8.12
N VAL A 53 17.42 -7.79 7.92
CA VAL A 53 17.29 -6.37 8.32
C VAL A 53 16.36 -6.20 9.52
N MET A 54 15.23 -6.90 9.52
CA MET A 54 14.25 -6.93 10.61
C MET A 54 14.64 -8.04 11.59
N PRO A 55 15.02 -7.70 12.84
CA PRO A 55 15.55 -8.67 13.79
C PRO A 55 14.46 -9.50 14.50
N PHE A 56 13.21 -9.41 14.05
CA PHE A 56 12.03 -10.11 14.59
C PHE A 56 11.46 -11.08 13.56
N ASP A 57 10.58 -11.99 14.01
CA ASP A 57 9.96 -12.97 13.12
C ASP A 57 8.81 -12.32 12.33
N LEU A 58 8.99 -12.20 11.02
CA LEU A 58 8.02 -11.58 10.13
C LEU A 58 6.66 -12.33 10.15
N ASP A 59 6.67 -13.65 10.31
CA ASP A 59 5.45 -14.48 10.37
C ASP A 59 4.70 -14.35 11.71
N ALA A 60 5.32 -13.73 12.73
CA ALA A 60 4.74 -13.50 14.05
C ALA A 60 4.44 -12.02 14.33
N THR A 61 4.48 -11.19 13.28
CA THR A 61 4.28 -9.74 13.40
C THR A 61 3.35 -9.22 12.32
N THR A 62 2.69 -8.13 12.65
CA THR A 62 1.88 -7.36 11.71
C THR A 62 2.45 -5.95 11.58
N HIS A 63 2.76 -5.54 10.35
CA HIS A 63 3.09 -4.17 9.99
C HIS A 63 1.79 -3.42 9.66
N ILE A 64 1.66 -2.20 10.15
CA ILE A 64 0.47 -1.37 9.94
C ILE A 64 0.94 -0.02 9.43
N PHE A 65 0.40 0.40 8.29
CA PHE A 65 0.71 1.67 7.67
C PHE A 65 -0.59 2.47 7.52
N GLU A 66 -0.77 3.46 8.39
CA GLU A 66 -1.94 4.34 8.38
C GLU A 66 -1.57 5.69 7.77
N LYS A 67 -2.28 6.08 6.71
CA LYS A 67 -2.10 7.40 6.10
C LYS A 67 -2.89 8.44 6.89
N THR A 68 -2.29 9.59 7.18
CA THR A 68 -2.98 10.72 7.80
C THR A 68 -2.97 11.92 6.86
N ALA A 69 -3.79 12.95 7.16
CA ALA A 69 -3.82 14.17 6.37
C ALA A 69 -2.49 14.96 6.41
N GLU A 70 -1.68 14.75 7.43
CA GLU A 70 -0.41 15.47 7.69
C GLU A 70 0.81 14.55 7.57
N GLY A 71 0.65 13.32 7.08
CA GLY A 71 1.73 12.35 6.93
C GLY A 71 1.25 10.90 7.11
N GLY A 72 1.76 10.18 8.10
CA GLY A 72 1.40 8.79 8.32
C GLY A 72 1.92 8.20 9.63
N LEU A 73 1.34 7.08 10.04
CA LEU A 73 1.74 6.28 11.20
C LEU A 73 2.15 4.88 10.74
N GLN A 74 3.40 4.51 11.03
CA GLN A 74 3.90 3.14 10.90
C GLN A 74 3.82 2.48 12.26
N GLN A 75 3.29 1.27 12.33
CA GLN A 75 3.34 0.42 13.52
C GLN A 75 3.87 -0.95 13.13
N VAL A 76 4.58 -1.57 14.05
CA VAL A 76 4.88 -3.00 13.99
C VAL A 76 4.47 -3.58 15.33
N ILE A 77 3.66 -4.63 15.29
CA ILE A 77 3.13 -5.27 16.48
C ILE A 77 3.39 -6.78 16.43
N ALA A 78 3.63 -7.38 17.59
CA ALA A 78 3.63 -8.81 17.76
C ALA A 78 2.18 -9.33 17.76
N ASP A 79 1.94 -10.43 17.05
CA ASP A 79 0.63 -11.08 16.98
C ASP A 79 0.25 -11.74 18.31
N ASP A 80 1.26 -12.25 19.03
CA ASP A 80 1.13 -12.67 20.43
C ASP A 80 1.56 -11.53 21.37
N PRO A 81 0.61 -10.88 22.09
CA PRO A 81 0.93 -9.76 22.98
C PRO A 81 1.74 -10.16 24.21
N ASP A 82 1.87 -11.45 24.50
CA ASP A 82 2.70 -11.96 25.60
C ASP A 82 4.12 -12.36 25.14
N ASN A 83 4.41 -12.30 23.83
CA ASN A 83 5.73 -12.58 23.28
C ASN A 83 6.71 -11.41 23.50
N SER A 84 7.20 -11.30 24.73
CA SER A 84 8.14 -10.25 25.17
C SER A 84 9.43 -10.17 24.34
N GLU A 85 9.88 -11.26 23.72
CA GLU A 85 11.08 -11.27 22.89
C GLU A 85 10.81 -10.53 21.57
N GLN A 86 9.74 -10.88 20.86
CA GLN A 86 9.32 -10.18 19.63
C GLN A 86 9.07 -8.70 19.91
N ILE A 87 8.36 -8.38 20.99
CA ILE A 87 8.06 -6.99 21.37
C ILE A 87 9.35 -6.18 21.60
N ALA A 88 10.35 -6.77 22.26
CA ALA A 88 11.62 -6.10 22.50
C ALA A 88 12.41 -5.86 21.20
N LEU A 89 12.43 -6.83 20.29
CA LEU A 89 13.09 -6.73 18.99
C LEU A 89 12.43 -5.66 18.11
N ILE A 90 11.10 -5.63 18.06
CA ILE A 90 10.32 -4.61 17.36
C ILE A 90 10.65 -3.21 17.88
N ARG A 91 10.59 -3.00 19.20
CA ARG A 91 10.88 -1.71 19.82
C ARG A 91 12.30 -1.24 19.52
N SER A 92 13.28 -2.13 19.66
CA SER A 92 14.68 -1.81 19.35
C SER A 92 14.82 -1.39 17.89
N HIS A 93 14.25 -2.16 16.97
CA HIS A 93 14.32 -1.89 15.54
C HIS A 93 13.70 -0.54 15.17
N LEU A 94 12.44 -0.29 15.58
CA LEU A 94 11.75 0.96 15.24
C LEU A 94 12.38 2.20 15.89
N ALA A 95 12.98 2.07 17.07
CA ALA A 95 13.71 3.17 17.70
C ALA A 95 14.97 3.54 16.92
N GLU A 96 15.69 2.53 16.42
CA GLU A 96 16.85 2.74 15.55
C GLU A 96 16.45 3.30 14.19
N GLU A 97 15.40 2.76 13.56
CA GLU A 97 14.85 3.28 12.30
C GLU A 97 14.45 4.75 12.43
N ALA A 98 13.69 5.11 13.47
CA ALA A 98 13.30 6.50 13.69
C ALA A 98 14.53 7.43 13.80
N THR A 99 15.59 6.99 14.49
CA THR A 99 16.83 7.76 14.62
C THR A 99 17.54 7.95 13.29
N ARG A 100 17.55 6.94 12.42
CA ARG A 100 18.12 7.00 11.07
C ARG A 100 17.28 7.86 10.14
N PHE A 101 15.96 7.68 10.13
CA PHE A 101 15.04 8.43 9.28
C PHE A 101 15.05 9.93 9.59
N GLN A 102 15.20 10.32 10.86
CA GLN A 102 15.42 11.72 11.26
C GLN A 102 16.66 12.37 10.60
N GLN A 103 17.60 11.56 10.12
CA GLN A 103 18.82 11.99 9.43
C GLN A 103 18.73 11.79 7.91
N GLY A 104 17.56 11.41 7.39
CA GLY A 104 17.37 11.06 5.98
C GLY A 104 17.99 9.73 5.58
N ASP A 105 18.41 8.90 6.54
CA ASP A 105 18.98 7.59 6.27
C ASP A 105 17.88 6.52 6.25
N PHE A 106 17.40 6.21 5.04
CA PHE A 106 16.41 5.15 4.77
C PHE A 106 17.06 3.90 4.15
N HIS A 107 18.32 3.59 4.52
CA HIS A 107 19.05 2.47 3.94
C HIS A 107 18.37 1.11 4.17
N ASP A 108 17.82 0.86 5.35
CA ASP A 108 17.16 -0.41 5.69
C ASP A 108 15.94 -0.69 4.78
N PRO A 109 14.97 0.24 4.62
CA PRO A 109 13.93 0.10 3.61
C PRO A 109 14.47 -0.14 2.20
N ALA A 110 15.52 0.57 1.79
CA ALA A 110 16.13 0.40 0.46
C ALA A 110 16.73 -1.01 0.26
N MET A 111 17.33 -1.58 1.31
CA MET A 111 17.90 -2.93 1.27
C MET A 111 16.83 -4.02 1.08
N ILE A 112 15.63 -3.82 1.64
CA ILE A 112 14.52 -4.76 1.53
C ILE A 112 13.75 -4.55 0.21
N HIS A 113 13.40 -3.30 -0.08
CA HIS A 113 12.43 -2.93 -1.10
C HIS A 113 13.06 -2.36 -2.39
N GLY A 114 14.37 -2.13 -2.41
CA GLY A 114 15.08 -1.53 -3.54
C GLY A 114 15.13 0.00 -3.46
N ASP A 115 16.19 0.56 -4.05
CA ASP A 115 16.47 2.01 -4.05
C ASP A 115 15.42 2.82 -4.85
N ASP A 116 14.71 2.15 -5.76
CA ASP A 116 13.74 2.72 -6.69
C ASP A 116 12.34 2.89 -6.09
N MET A 117 12.17 2.53 -4.81
CA MET A 117 10.88 2.51 -4.12
C MET A 117 10.19 3.88 -4.17
N ALA A 118 8.89 3.87 -4.52
CA ALA A 118 8.11 5.10 -4.61
C ALA A 118 8.15 5.88 -3.29
N GLY A 119 8.36 7.20 -3.38
CA GLY A 119 8.46 8.09 -2.23
C GLY A 119 9.86 8.14 -1.57
N LEU A 120 10.64 7.07 -1.63
CA LEU A 120 11.90 6.92 -0.88
C LEU A 120 12.88 8.08 -1.10
N HIS A 121 13.12 8.46 -2.36
CA HIS A 121 14.03 9.56 -2.68
C HIS A 121 13.57 10.91 -2.10
N ALA A 122 12.26 11.18 -2.15
CA ALA A 122 11.70 12.42 -1.59
C ALA A 122 11.83 12.43 -0.06
N LEU A 123 11.62 11.29 0.61
CA LEU A 123 11.80 11.15 2.05
C LEU A 123 13.26 11.38 2.47
N MET A 124 14.23 10.82 1.74
CA MET A 124 15.65 11.04 2.00
C MET A 124 16.05 12.52 1.86
N MET A 125 15.57 13.19 0.80
CA MET A 125 15.94 14.57 0.51
C MET A 125 15.19 15.60 1.37
N GLY A 126 14.00 15.26 1.85
CA GLY A 126 13.13 16.14 2.64
C GLY A 126 13.09 15.81 4.13
N ALA A 127 13.98 14.95 4.63
CA ALA A 127 13.94 14.46 6.01
C ALA A 127 13.96 15.58 7.06
N ASP A 128 14.64 16.70 6.79
CA ASP A 128 14.68 17.88 7.67
C ASP A 128 13.35 18.63 7.77
N GLN A 129 12.37 18.29 6.92
CA GLN A 129 11.02 18.85 6.88
C GLN A 129 9.95 17.86 7.38
N ILE A 130 10.36 16.69 7.88
CA ILE A 130 9.47 15.68 8.45
C ILE A 130 9.78 15.55 9.94
N GLU A 131 8.78 15.79 10.78
CA GLU A 131 8.85 15.41 12.19
C GLU A 131 8.62 13.90 12.31
N ILE A 132 9.62 13.19 12.82
CA ILE A 132 9.61 11.74 12.97
C ILE A 132 9.66 11.42 14.46
N THR A 133 8.61 10.83 14.99
CA THR A 133 8.45 10.55 16.42
C THR A 133 8.22 9.08 16.69
N TYR A 134 9.12 8.46 17.44
CA TYR A 134 8.99 7.10 17.94
C TYR A 134 8.16 7.03 19.23
N SER A 135 7.39 5.96 19.43
CA SER A 135 6.84 5.60 20.73
C SER A 135 6.56 4.10 20.88
N ASP A 136 6.71 3.59 22.10
CA ASP A 136 6.36 2.20 22.46
C ASP A 136 4.83 1.97 22.40
N LEU A 137 4.44 0.77 21.99
CA LEU A 137 3.08 0.22 22.16
C LEU A 137 3.13 -0.99 23.10
N PRO A 138 2.04 -1.36 23.79
CA PRO A 138 2.03 -2.53 24.69
C PRO A 138 2.58 -3.82 24.04
N ASN A 139 2.23 -4.07 22.77
CA ASN A 139 2.63 -5.24 21.98
C ASN A 139 3.55 -4.90 20.79
N GLY A 140 4.26 -3.75 20.82
CA GLY A 140 5.14 -3.36 19.71
C GLY A 140 5.67 -1.93 19.83
N ALA A 141 5.75 -1.23 18.70
CA ALA A 141 6.12 0.17 18.61
C ALA A 141 5.51 0.85 17.39
N GLN A 142 5.62 2.18 17.35
CA GLN A 142 5.17 3.00 16.23
C GLN A 142 6.13 4.17 15.94
N ILE A 143 6.09 4.63 14.69
CA ILE A 143 6.75 5.84 14.21
C ILE A 143 5.68 6.72 13.55
N LEU A 144 5.50 7.94 14.08
CA LEU A 144 4.66 8.97 13.48
C LEU A 144 5.52 9.88 12.60
N TYR A 145 5.06 10.09 11.37
CA TYR A 145 5.64 11.01 10.39
C TYR A 145 4.66 12.16 10.18
N THR A 146 5.10 13.39 10.46
CA THR A 146 4.27 14.61 10.33
C THR A 146 4.99 15.68 9.54
N THR A 147 4.30 16.30 8.59
CA THR A 147 4.83 17.42 7.81
C THR A 147 3.71 18.34 7.32
N THR A 148 4.06 19.57 6.98
CA THR A 148 3.14 20.53 6.34
C THR A 148 3.36 20.65 4.83
N ASP A 149 4.39 19.98 4.30
CA ASP A 149 4.67 19.92 2.87
C ASP A 149 3.82 18.82 2.21
N ALA A 150 2.94 19.21 1.30
CA ALA A 150 2.03 18.29 0.63
C ALA A 150 2.75 17.25 -0.24
N GLU A 151 3.89 17.59 -0.84
CA GLU A 151 4.67 16.64 -1.65
C GLU A 151 5.30 15.56 -0.77
N LEU A 152 5.71 15.92 0.45
CA LEU A 152 6.23 14.94 1.41
C LEU A 152 5.12 14.07 2.02
N VAL A 153 3.91 14.59 2.21
CA VAL A 153 2.74 13.75 2.57
C VAL A 153 2.48 12.70 1.47
N ASP A 154 2.44 13.13 0.21
CA ASP A 154 2.25 12.22 -0.93
C ASP A 154 3.38 11.18 -1.04
N ALA A 155 4.62 11.58 -0.71
CA ALA A 155 5.76 10.67 -0.65
C ALA A 155 5.63 9.61 0.45
N ILE A 156 5.24 10.00 1.67
CA ILE A 156 4.96 9.07 2.78
C ILE A 156 3.89 8.06 2.36
N HIS A 157 2.81 8.55 1.74
CA HIS A 157 1.70 7.70 1.32
C HIS A 157 2.10 6.70 0.23
N SER A 158 2.90 7.15 -0.74
CA SER A 158 3.42 6.30 -1.82
C SER A 158 4.38 5.24 -1.27
N TRP A 159 5.23 5.62 -0.32
CA TRP A 159 6.15 4.72 0.35
C TRP A 159 5.41 3.64 1.17
N PHE A 160 4.37 4.04 1.90
CA PHE A 160 3.51 3.11 2.64
C PHE A 160 2.79 2.12 1.73
N ASP A 161 2.30 2.55 0.56
CA ASP A 161 1.61 1.65 -0.37
C ASP A 161 2.54 0.54 -0.89
N VAL A 162 3.79 0.87 -1.20
CA VAL A 162 4.76 -0.15 -1.64
C VAL A 162 5.07 -1.12 -0.51
N GLN A 163 5.26 -0.65 0.73
CA GLN A 163 5.49 -1.54 1.86
C GLN A 163 4.32 -2.49 2.11
N VAL A 164 3.08 -2.00 2.06
CA VAL A 164 1.90 -2.87 2.19
C VAL A 164 1.87 -3.94 1.09
N SER A 165 2.16 -3.56 -0.15
CA SER A 165 2.20 -4.51 -1.27
C SER A 165 3.33 -5.55 -1.12
N ASP A 166 4.52 -5.10 -0.73
CA ASP A 166 5.74 -5.90 -0.65
C ASP A 166 5.75 -6.88 0.52
N HIS A 167 5.20 -6.49 1.67
CA HIS A 167 5.10 -7.37 2.85
C HIS A 167 3.87 -8.30 2.80
N GLY A 168 2.93 -8.06 1.89
CA GLY A 168 1.81 -8.95 1.63
C GLY A 168 0.98 -9.24 2.89
N GLN A 169 0.85 -10.52 3.26
CA GLN A 169 0.04 -10.94 4.41
C GLN A 169 0.54 -10.40 5.76
N HIS A 170 1.81 -9.96 5.84
CA HIS A 170 2.41 -9.42 7.07
C HIS A 170 2.18 -7.91 7.23
N ALA A 171 1.49 -7.25 6.28
CA ALA A 171 1.24 -5.82 6.32
C ALA A 171 -0.20 -5.44 5.98
N ASN A 172 -0.71 -4.41 6.66
CA ASN A 172 -2.03 -3.85 6.44
C ASN A 172 -1.96 -2.34 6.23
N GLY A 173 -2.59 -1.85 5.16
CA GLY A 173 -2.81 -0.42 4.95
C GLY A 173 -4.10 0.04 5.62
N GLN A 174 -4.05 1.18 6.31
CA GLN A 174 -5.22 1.86 6.86
C GLN A 174 -5.37 3.27 6.27
N ARG A 175 -6.63 3.69 6.12
CA ARG A 175 -7.02 4.99 5.57
C ARG A 175 -7.42 5.97 6.66
#